data_AF-A0A382PEK3-F1
#
_entry.id   AF-A0A382PEK3-F1
#
_cell.length_a   1.000
_cell.length_b   1.000
_cell.length_c   1.000
_cell.angle_alpha   90.00
_cell.angle_beta   90.00
_cell.angle_gamma   90.00
#
_symmetry.space_group_name_H-M   'P 1'
#
loop_
_entity.id
_entity.type
_entity.pdbx_description
1 polymer ?
#
loop_
_entity_poly.entity_id
_entity_poly.type
_entity_poly.pdbx_seq_one_letter_code
_entity_poly.pdbx_strand_id
1 'polypeptide(L)'
;MTPLDIIAAQQQVCDLLASDELNSAGIAGTRVSYLSKPYFGCSDGTEIRADSSITYEATGLTRLIGDVYFLEGTQELHSDEALYYSSLGRLNATGRIEVEDRSKGS
;
A
#
# COMPACT_ATOMS: atom_id res chain seq x y z
N MET A 1 -20.51 19.67 -27.12
CA MET A 1 -20.08 19.69 -25.70
C MET A 1 -20.14 18.27 -25.19
N THR A 2 -19.03 17.54 -25.32
CA THR A 2 -18.86 16.21 -24.74
C THR A 2 -18.56 16.38 -23.25
N PRO A 3 -19.25 15.70 -22.33
CA PRO A 3 -18.81 15.67 -20.95
C PRO A 3 -17.45 14.96 -20.91
N LEU A 4 -16.48 15.62 -20.29
CA LEU A 4 -15.19 15.04 -19.92
C LEU A 4 -15.45 13.71 -19.23
N ASP A 5 -14.84 12.64 -19.75
CA ASP A 5 -14.71 11.38 -19.05
C ASP A 5 -14.06 11.66 -17.70
N ILE A 6 -14.88 11.82 -16.66
CA ILE A 6 -14.44 11.70 -15.29
C ILE A 6 -14.05 10.23 -15.18
N ILE A 7 -12.77 9.94 -15.40
CA ILE A 7 -12.17 8.73 -14.88
C ILE A 7 -12.41 8.83 -13.39
N ALA A 8 -13.47 8.18 -12.90
CA ALA A 8 -13.60 7.92 -11.49
C ALA A 8 -12.28 7.26 -11.10
N ALA A 9 -11.49 7.92 -10.26
CA ALA A 9 -10.42 7.23 -9.56
C ALA A 9 -11.12 6.06 -8.88
N GLN A 10 -10.95 4.85 -9.43
CA GLN A 10 -11.47 3.65 -8.78
C GLN A 10 -10.85 3.70 -7.40
N GLN A 11 -11.68 3.79 -6.37
CA GLN A 11 -11.21 3.71 -4.99
C GLN A 11 -10.41 2.42 -4.92
N GLN A 12 -9.09 2.54 -4.81
CA GLN A 12 -8.21 1.39 -4.77
C GLN A 12 -8.50 0.69 -3.45
N VAL A 13 -9.19 -0.44 -3.53
CA VAL A 13 -9.48 -1.26 -2.37
C VAL A 13 -8.33 -2.25 -2.23
N CYS A 14 -7.62 -2.15 -1.12
CA CYS A 14 -6.56 -3.07 -0.76
C CYS A 14 -7.03 -3.92 0.41
N ASP A 15 -7.02 -5.23 0.21
CA ASP A 15 -7.37 -6.21 1.22
C ASP A 15 -6.09 -6.75 1.88
N LEU A 16 -6.16 -7.00 3.19
CA LEU A 16 -5.13 -7.75 3.87
C LEU A 16 -5.25 -9.23 3.50
N LEU A 17 -4.33 -9.73 2.68
CA LEU A 17 -4.32 -11.12 2.22
C LEU A 17 -3.64 -12.05 3.22
N ALA A 18 -2.60 -11.56 3.91
CA ALA A 18 -1.91 -12.31 4.96
C ALA A 18 -1.21 -11.38 5.97
N SER A 19 -1.03 -11.87 7.19
CA SER A 19 -0.18 -11.29 8.24
C SER A 19 0.17 -12.37 9.26
N ASP A 20 1.34 -12.27 9.88
CA ASP A 20 1.71 -13.15 10.99
C ASP A 20 0.95 -12.80 12.28
N GLU A 21 0.75 -11.51 12.54
CA GLU A 21 0.03 -10.99 13.71
C GLU A 21 -0.81 -9.78 13.30
N LEU A 22 -1.98 -9.65 13.92
CA LEU A 22 -2.85 -8.49 13.81
C LEU A 22 -3.27 -8.04 15.21
N ASN A 23 -2.95 -6.80 15.53
CA ASN A 23 -3.40 -6.14 16.75
C ASN A 23 -4.07 -4.82 16.40
N SER A 24 -5.28 -4.59 16.89
CA SER A 24 -6.03 -3.37 16.62
C SER A 24 -6.52 -2.74 17.90
N ALA A 25 -6.43 -1.41 17.97
CA ALA A 25 -6.96 -0.63 19.07
C ALA A 25 -7.89 0.49 18.55
N GLY A 26 -8.89 0.86 19.37
CA GLY A 26 -9.84 1.91 19.06
C GLY A 26 -11.19 1.42 18.53
N ILE A 27 -12.01 2.38 18.10
CA ILE A 27 -13.36 2.14 17.57
C ILE A 27 -13.41 2.37 16.06
N ALA A 28 -14.44 1.83 15.39
CA ALA A 28 -14.64 2.04 13.96
C ALA A 28 -14.59 3.53 13.58
N GLY A 29 -13.98 3.83 12.44
CA GLY A 29 -13.65 5.18 11.96
C GLY A 29 -12.38 5.79 12.57
N THR A 30 -11.83 5.22 13.64
CA THR A 30 -10.64 5.73 14.34
C THR A 30 -9.66 4.62 14.73
N ARG A 31 -9.87 3.40 14.23
CA ARG A 31 -9.06 2.25 14.59
C ARG A 31 -7.63 2.44 14.08
N VAL A 32 -6.68 2.01 14.90
CA VAL A 32 -5.28 1.85 14.51
C VAL A 32 -4.96 0.36 14.54
N SER A 33 -4.45 -0.15 13.43
CA SER A 33 -4.07 -1.55 13.28
C SER A 33 -2.56 -1.68 13.11
N TYR A 34 -1.96 -2.58 13.87
CA TYR A 34 -0.57 -2.98 13.81
C TYR A 34 -0.52 -4.40 13.24
N LEU A 35 0.26 -4.58 12.18
CA LEU A 35 0.40 -5.86 11.49
C LEU A 35 1.87 -6.23 11.39
N SER A 36 2.20 -7.50 11.59
CA SER A 36 3.52 -8.06 11.28
C SER A 36 3.49 -8.87 9.99
N LYS A 37 4.53 -8.71 9.17
CA LYS A 37 4.64 -9.26 7.80
C LYS A 37 3.35 -9.10 6.98
N PRO A 38 2.77 -7.88 6.89
CA PRO A 38 1.56 -7.68 6.12
C PRO A 38 1.81 -7.97 4.64
N TYR A 39 0.84 -8.63 4.01
CA TYR A 39 0.70 -8.71 2.56
C TYR A 39 -0.67 -8.16 2.18
N PHE A 40 -0.67 -7.00 1.53
CA PHE A 40 -1.86 -6.40 0.94
C PHE A 40 -1.90 -6.66 -0.56
N GLY A 41 -3.08 -7.01 -1.06
CA GLY A 41 -3.38 -7.06 -2.48
C GLY A 41 -4.52 -6.12 -2.81
N CYS A 42 -4.37 -5.34 -3.86
CA CYS A 42 -5.34 -4.34 -4.27
C CYS A 42 -6.11 -4.76 -5.52
N SER A 43 -7.28 -4.16 -5.72
CA SER A 43 -8.19 -4.46 -6.84
C SER A 43 -7.58 -4.24 -8.23
N ASP A 44 -6.54 -3.42 -8.34
CA ASP A 44 -5.80 -3.12 -9.57
C ASP A 44 -4.60 -4.07 -9.81
N GLY A 45 -4.43 -5.08 -8.94
CA GLY A 45 -3.29 -5.99 -8.97
C GLY A 45 -2.05 -5.46 -8.25
N THR A 46 -2.12 -4.28 -7.62
CA THR A 46 -1.02 -3.77 -6.79
C THR A 46 -0.79 -4.70 -5.61
N GLU A 47 0.48 -5.01 -5.34
CA GLU A 47 0.91 -5.76 -4.17
C GLU A 47 1.76 -4.90 -3.25
N ILE A 48 1.53 -5.00 -1.94
CA ILE A 48 2.28 -4.25 -0.93
C ILE A 48 2.70 -5.21 0.19
N ARG A 49 3.98 -5.22 0.53
CA ARG A 49 4.54 -6.03 1.64
C ARG A 49 5.54 -5.21 2.45
N ALA A 50 5.74 -5.58 3.70
CA ALA A 50 6.74 -4.99 4.60
C ALA A 50 6.99 -5.95 5.78
N ASP A 51 7.98 -5.65 6.62
CA ASP A 51 8.16 -6.35 7.90
C ASP A 51 7.05 -6.03 8.89
N SER A 52 6.57 -4.77 8.90
CA SER A 52 5.45 -4.34 9.71
C SER A 52 4.70 -3.16 9.11
N SER A 53 3.45 -2.98 9.53
CA SER A 53 2.67 -1.79 9.17
C SER A 53 1.82 -1.24 10.30
N ILE A 54 1.56 0.05 10.23
CA ILE A 54 0.56 0.75 11.06
C ILE A 54 -0.46 1.40 10.15
N THR A 55 -1.71 0.98 10.23
CA THR A 55 -2.82 1.54 9.45
C THR A 55 -3.72 2.38 10.34
N TYR A 56 -3.95 3.62 9.90
CA TYR A 56 -4.83 4.59 10.54
C TYR A 56 -6.13 4.70 9.76
N GLU A 57 -7.20 4.09 10.27
CA GLU A 57 -8.51 4.03 9.58
C GLU A 57 -9.04 5.43 9.24
N ALA A 58 -8.91 6.38 10.17
CA ALA A 58 -9.45 7.74 10.04
C ALA A 58 -8.91 8.52 8.83
N THR A 59 -7.68 8.22 8.40
CA THR A 59 -7.01 8.93 7.30
C THR A 59 -6.77 8.06 6.08
N GLY A 60 -6.99 6.74 6.17
CA GLY A 60 -6.59 5.78 5.14
C GLY A 60 -5.06 5.73 4.92
N LEU A 61 -4.28 6.12 5.93
CA LEU A 61 -2.82 6.11 5.86
C LEU A 61 -2.31 4.79 6.41
N THR A 62 -1.42 4.14 5.66
CA THR A 62 -0.64 3.00 6.14
C THR A 62 0.84 3.36 6.11
N ARG A 63 1.49 3.32 7.28
CA ARG A 63 2.94 3.35 7.37
C ARG A 63 3.47 1.93 7.23
N LEU A 64 4.42 1.74 6.33
CA LEU A 64 5.11 0.48 6.02
C LEU A 64 6.55 0.63 6.51
N ILE A 65 7.04 -0.36 7.27
CA ILE A 65 8.32 -0.27 7.98
C ILE A 65 9.08 -1.57 7.76
N GLY A 66 10.31 -1.45 7.26
CA GLY A 66 11.22 -2.55 6.99
C GLY A 66 10.88 -3.30 5.70
N ASP A 67 11.91 -3.57 4.88
CA ASP A 67 11.85 -4.38 3.64
C ASP A 67 10.55 -4.18 2.84
N VAL A 68 10.22 -2.91 2.57
CA VAL A 68 8.99 -2.53 1.88
C VAL A 68 9.10 -2.92 0.42
N TYR A 69 8.18 -3.77 -0.03
CA TYR A 69 8.00 -4.16 -1.43
C TYR A 69 6.67 -3.61 -1.94
N PHE A 70 6.71 -2.94 -3.09
CA PHE A 70 5.55 -2.40 -3.77
C PHE A 70 5.60 -2.75 -5.25
N LEU A 71 4.57 -3.39 -5.77
CA LEU A 71 4.45 -3.74 -7.19
C LEU A 71 3.20 -3.09 -7.77
N GLU A 72 3.35 -2.25 -8.79
CA GLU A 72 2.26 -1.68 -9.58
C GLU A 72 2.50 -2.01 -11.07
N GLY A 73 1.65 -2.87 -11.64
CA GLY A 73 1.86 -3.38 -13.00
C GLY A 73 3.16 -4.17 -13.12
N THR A 74 4.15 -3.61 -13.83
CA THR A 74 5.50 -4.19 -13.97
C THR A 74 6.56 -3.44 -13.16
N GLN A 75 6.19 -2.33 -12.51
CA GLN A 75 7.13 -1.53 -11.72
C GLN A 75 7.18 -2.06 -10.29
N GLU A 76 8.37 -2.50 -9.90
CA GLU A 76 8.69 -2.97 -8.57
C GLU A 76 9.50 -1.90 -7.85
N LEU A 77 9.15 -1.61 -6.61
CA LEU A 77 9.87 -0.70 -5.73
C LEU A 77 10.22 -1.43 -4.43
N HIS A 78 11.48 -1.30 -4.03
CA HIS A 78 11.97 -1.68 -2.70
C HIS A 78 12.35 -0.44 -1.90
N SER A 79 12.00 -0.42 -0.62
CA SER A 79 12.46 0.64 0.29
C SER A 79 12.56 0.25 1.75
N ASP A 80 13.28 1.02 2.56
CA ASP A 80 13.36 0.78 4.00
C ASP A 80 12.04 1.17 4.72
N GLU A 81 11.39 2.26 4.28
CA GLU A 81 10.11 2.72 4.82
C GLU A 81 9.23 3.36 3.74
N ALA A 82 7.91 3.28 3.89
CA ALA A 82 6.99 4.01 3.02
C ALA A 82 5.69 4.43 3.69
N LEU A 83 5.08 5.49 3.17
CA LEU A 83 3.73 5.92 3.49
C LEU A 83 2.81 5.65 2.30
N TYR A 84 1.81 4.80 2.50
CA TYR A 84 0.78 4.49 1.51
C TYR A 84 -0.53 5.19 1.85
N TYR A 85 -1.06 5.95 0.89
CA TYR A 85 -2.30 6.70 0.99
C TYR A 85 -3.38 6.00 0.15
N SER A 86 -4.23 5.18 0.79
CA SER A 86 -5.19 4.32 0.07
C SER A 86 -6.20 5.12 -0.76
N SER A 87 -6.61 6.29 -0.28
CA SER A 87 -7.52 7.20 -0.99
C SER A 87 -6.92 7.77 -2.28
N LEU A 88 -5.59 7.78 -2.40
CA LEU A 88 -4.87 8.29 -3.57
C LEU A 88 -4.28 7.17 -4.42
N GLY A 89 -4.15 5.95 -3.89
CA GLY A 89 -3.38 4.89 -4.55
C GLY A 89 -1.93 5.29 -4.76
N ARG A 90 -1.33 6.00 -3.79
CA ARG A 90 0.02 6.55 -3.90
C ARG A 90 0.88 6.18 -2.72
N LEU A 91 2.15 5.92 -3.02
CA LEU A 91 3.19 5.60 -2.05
C LEU A 91 4.26 6.69 -2.04
N ASN A 92 4.72 7.06 -0.85
CA ASN A 92 5.91 7.88 -0.64
C ASN A 92 6.96 7.03 0.07
N ALA A 93 8.01 6.64 -0.66
CA ALA A 93 9.11 5.82 -0.15
C ALA A 93 10.22 6.70 0.45
N THR A 94 10.91 6.17 1.45
CA THR A 94 12.07 6.80 2.09
C THR A 94 13.13 5.76 2.47
N GLY A 95 14.35 6.22 2.74
CA GLY A 95 15.51 5.36 3.00
C GLY A 95 16.23 4.99 1.71
N ARG A 96 16.78 3.77 1.64
CA ARG A 96 17.26 3.19 0.38
C ARG A 96 16.06 2.90 -0.49
N ILE A 97 16.09 3.35 -1.75
CA ILE A 97 14.98 3.16 -2.69
C ILE A 97 15.56 2.58 -3.96
N GLU A 98 15.03 1.42 -4.36
CA GLU A 98 15.38 0.74 -5.60
C GLU A 98 14.11 0.56 -6.42
N VAL A 99 14.18 0.84 -7.71
CA VAL A 99 13.04 0.72 -8.63
C VAL A 99 13.46 -0.08 -9.83
N GLU A 100 12.72 -1.14 -10.12
CA GLU A 100 12.97 -2.06 -11.21
C GLU A 100 11.72 -2.21 -12.09
N ASP A 101 11.93 -2.43 -13.39
CA ASP A 101 10.86 -2.75 -14.33
C ASP A 101 10.96 -4.23 -14.71
N ARG A 102 10.02 -5.04 -14.21
CA ARG A 102 9.96 -6.48 -14.46
C ARG A 102 9.78 -6.85 -15.93
N SER A 103 9.30 -5.92 -16.77
CA SER A 103 9.18 -6.17 -18.22
C SER A 103 10.53 -6.19 -18.93
N LYS A 104 11.54 -5.55 -18.35
CA LYS A 104 12.90 -5.44 -18.91
C LYS A 104 13.83 -6.52 -18.36
N GLY A 105 13.28 -7.71 -18.07
CA GLY A 105 14.06 -8.86 -17.62
C GLY A 105 15.41 -8.95 -18.35
N SER A 106 16.47 -9.14 -17.56
CA SER A 106 17.88 -9.05 -17.97
C SER A 106 18.23 -9.73 -19.28
#